data_AF-A0A917U9H2-F1
#
_entry.id   AF-A0A917U9H2-F1
#
_cell.length_a   1.000
_cell.length_b   1.000
_cell.length_c   1.000
_cell.angle_alpha   90.00
_cell.angle_beta   90.00
_cell.angle_gamma   90.00
#
_symmetry.space_group_name_H-M   'P 1'
#
loop_
_entity.id
_entity.type
_entity.pdbx_description
1 polymer ?
#
loop_
_entity_poly.entity_id
_entity_poly.type
_entity_poly.pdbx_seq_one_letter_code
_entity_poly.pdbx_strand_id
1 'polypeptide(L)'
;MIRHNGAVPGKLTAWPKYERYVAPQRYQDIARMLGLPAATPEEGVESYAAAVGRLRAEAGIEPSLRAAGVDEAAFLDALPQQAMNAYLDQCAPANPRMPMLADLRELMRSAYYG
;
A
#
# COMPACT_ATOMS: atom_id res chain seq x y z
N MET A 1 -0.01 -1.63 0.00
CA MET A 1 -0.08 -0.16 0.16
C MET A 1 -0.36 0.25 1.61
N ILE A 2 -1.53 -0.04 2.19
CA ILE A 2 -1.88 0.34 3.57
C ILE A 2 -0.80 -0.09 4.57
N ARG A 3 -0.43 -1.37 4.57
CA ARG A 3 0.64 -1.92 5.44
C ARG A 3 2.00 -1.24 5.23
N HIS A 4 2.35 -0.97 3.97
CA HIS A 4 3.64 -0.35 3.61
C HIS A 4 3.76 1.09 4.09
N ASN A 5 2.68 1.88 3.98
CA ASN A 5 2.61 3.23 4.50
C ASN A 5 2.33 3.25 6.01
N GLY A 6 1.70 2.22 6.56
CA GLY A 6 1.42 2.06 7.98
C GLY A 6 2.65 1.72 8.83
N ALA A 7 3.82 1.53 8.21
CA ALA A 7 5.10 1.40 8.89
C ALA A 7 5.92 2.69 8.79
N VAL A 8 6.77 2.95 9.79
CA VAL A 8 7.70 4.10 9.77
C VAL A 8 8.71 3.90 8.64
N PRO A 9 8.87 4.87 7.71
CA PRO A 9 9.72 4.70 6.54
C PRO A 9 11.18 4.99 6.85
N GLY A 10 12.09 4.41 6.07
CA GLY A 10 13.50 4.80 6.07
C GLY A 10 13.76 6.16 5.40
N LYS A 11 12.88 6.60 4.49
CA LYS A 11 12.96 7.90 3.80
C LYS A 11 11.59 8.58 3.77
N LEU A 12 11.54 9.81 4.27
CA LEU A 12 10.34 10.65 4.26
C LEU A 12 10.22 11.41 2.95
N THR A 13 8.99 11.56 2.45
CA THR A 13 8.71 12.54 1.38
C THR A 13 8.78 13.93 1.99
N ALA A 14 9.62 14.81 1.43
CA ALA A 14 9.70 16.19 1.88
C ALA A 14 8.44 16.94 1.44
N TRP A 15 7.59 17.32 2.39
CA TRP A 15 6.43 18.18 2.15
C TRP A 15 6.44 19.35 3.13
N PRO A 16 6.22 20.61 2.70
CA PRO A 16 6.36 21.78 3.57
C PRO A 16 5.46 21.78 4.81
N LYS A 17 4.38 20.98 4.80
CA LYS A 17 3.42 20.86 5.92
C LYS A 17 3.61 19.59 6.76
N TYR A 18 4.66 18.79 6.51
CA TYR A 18 4.95 17.59 7.32
C TYR A 18 5.95 17.92 8.42
N GLU A 19 5.48 17.92 9.66
CA GLU A 19 6.35 18.02 10.85
C GLU A 19 6.92 16.65 11.26
N ARG A 20 6.15 15.58 11.07
CA ARG A 20 6.52 14.19 11.40
C ARG A 20 5.70 13.20 10.57
N TYR A 21 6.18 11.96 10.46
CA TYR A 21 5.44 10.89 9.80
C TYR A 21 4.24 10.45 10.66
N VAL A 22 3.03 10.54 10.11
CA VAL A 22 1.78 10.25 10.86
C VAL A 22 0.87 9.25 10.17
N ALA A 23 1.31 8.61 9.08
CA ALA A 23 0.46 7.66 8.34
C ALA A 23 -0.11 6.52 9.20
N PRO A 24 0.65 5.89 10.14
CA PRO A 24 0.11 4.85 11.01
C PRO A 24 -1.03 5.36 11.89
N GLN A 25 -0.88 6.56 12.47
CA GLN A 25 -1.92 7.19 13.28
C GLN A 25 -3.16 7.55 12.45
N ARG A 26 -2.97 8.03 11.21
CA ARG A 26 -4.12 8.31 10.32
C ARG A 26 -4.88 7.05 9.93
N TYR A 27 -4.20 5.92 9.73
CA TYR A 27 -4.89 4.64 9.53
C TYR A 27 -5.60 4.17 10.79
N GLN A 28 -5.02 4.39 11.98
CA GLN A 28 -5.69 4.14 13.26
C GLN A 28 -6.99 4.94 13.41
N ASP A 29 -6.98 6.22 13.04
CA ASP A 29 -8.17 7.08 13.13
C ASP A 29 -9.28 6.60 12.17
N ILE A 30 -8.91 6.16 10.97
CA ILE A 30 -9.86 5.54 10.03
C ILE A 30 -10.44 4.24 10.62
N ALA A 31 -9.58 3.39 11.19
CA ALA A 31 -10.01 2.14 11.82
C ALA A 31 -11.01 2.40 12.97
N ARG A 32 -10.73 3.38 13.84
CA ARG A 32 -11.64 3.80 14.91
C ARG A 32 -12.97 4.31 14.38
N MET A 33 -12.95 5.16 13.35
CA MET A 33 -14.16 5.70 12.72
C MET A 33 -15.06 4.59 12.15
N LEU A 34 -14.45 3.51 11.65
CA LEU A 34 -15.15 2.34 11.10
C LEU A 34 -15.54 1.31 12.18
N GLY A 35 -15.24 1.54 13.46
CA GLY A 35 -15.51 0.60 14.55
C GLY A 35 -14.62 -0.64 14.54
N LEU A 36 -13.44 -0.57 13.93
CA LEU A 36 -12.45 -1.65 13.87
C LEU A 36 -11.49 -1.60 15.08
N PRO A 37 -10.88 -2.74 15.48
CA PRO A 37 -9.84 -2.77 16.50
C PRO A 37 -8.69 -1.81 16.18
N ALA A 38 -8.33 -0.93 17.12
CA ALA A 38 -7.39 0.16 16.86
C ALA A 38 -6.81 0.75 18.16
N ALA A 39 -6.46 -0.09 19.13
CA ALA A 39 -5.85 0.33 20.38
C ALA A 39 -4.46 0.96 20.14
N THR A 40 -3.69 0.41 19.20
CA THR A 40 -2.40 0.99 18.75
C THR A 40 -2.42 1.35 17.26
N PRO A 41 -1.51 2.21 16.78
CA PRO A 41 -1.39 2.50 15.35
C PRO A 41 -1.17 1.24 14.51
N GLU A 42 -0.37 0.30 14.99
CA GLU A 42 -0.06 -0.96 14.32
C GLU A 42 -1.31 -1.84 14.20
N GLU A 43 -2.09 -1.95 15.29
CA GLU A 43 -3.36 -2.68 15.27
C GLU A 43 -4.37 -2.01 14.32
N GLY A 44 -4.45 -0.67 14.34
CA GLY A 44 -5.34 0.09 13.45
C GLY A 44 -4.97 -0.08 11.96
N VAL A 45 -3.68 -0.09 11.63
CA VAL A 45 -3.20 -0.37 10.27
C VAL A 45 -3.64 -1.76 9.83
N GLU A 46 -3.44 -2.77 10.67
CA GLU A 46 -3.77 -4.15 10.28
C GLU A 46 -5.26 -4.41 10.21
N SER A 47 -6.04 -3.93 11.18
CA SER A 47 -7.50 -4.11 11.16
C SER A 47 -8.13 -3.43 9.96
N TYR A 48 -7.65 -2.24 9.60
CA TYR A 48 -8.08 -1.53 8.40
C TYR A 48 -7.69 -2.26 7.11
N ALA A 49 -6.43 -2.71 7.00
CA ALA A 49 -5.98 -3.48 5.84
C ALA A 49 -6.77 -4.79 5.67
N ALA A 50 -7.07 -5.48 6.76
CA ALA A 50 -7.91 -6.67 6.76
C ALA A 50 -9.35 -6.37 6.37
N ALA A 51 -9.94 -5.27 6.85
CA ALA A 51 -11.29 -4.84 6.47
C ALA A 51 -11.41 -4.55 4.98
N VAL A 52 -10.42 -3.86 4.38
CA VAL A 52 -10.35 -3.64 2.93
C VAL A 52 -10.24 -4.96 2.17
N GLY A 53 -9.47 -5.92 2.69
CA GLY A 53 -9.37 -7.27 2.10
C GLY A 53 -10.69 -8.06 2.13
N ARG A 54 -11.48 -7.92 3.22
CA ARG A 54 -12.83 -8.52 3.30
C ARG A 54 -13.79 -7.85 2.32
N LEU A 55 -13.82 -6.52 2.29
CA LEU A 55 -14.66 -5.77 1.35
C LEU A 55 -14.36 -6.14 -0.12
N ARG A 56 -13.08 -6.30 -0.47
CA ARG A 56 -12.66 -6.80 -1.79
C ARG A 56 -13.32 -8.14 -2.13
N ALA A 57 -13.28 -9.09 -1.19
CA ALA A 57 -13.88 -10.42 -1.38
C ALA A 57 -15.41 -10.35 -1.49
N GLU A 58 -16.07 -9.55 -0.64
CA GLU A 58 -17.52 -9.32 -0.71
C GLU A 58 -17.95 -8.67 -2.02
N ALA A 59 -17.11 -7.83 -2.60
CA ALA A 59 -17.31 -7.22 -3.92
C ALA A 59 -16.98 -8.15 -5.10
N GLY A 60 -16.54 -9.38 -4.85
CA GLY A 60 -16.18 -10.34 -5.90
C GLY A 60 -14.91 -9.97 -6.68
N ILE A 61 -14.00 -9.20 -6.08
CA ILE A 61 -12.73 -8.82 -6.70
C ILE A 61 -11.65 -9.84 -6.34
N GLU A 62 -10.95 -10.32 -7.36
CA GLU A 62 -9.88 -11.32 -7.20
C GLU A 62 -8.76 -10.86 -6.26
N PRO A 63 -8.16 -11.77 -5.48
CA PRO A 63 -7.26 -11.40 -4.42
C PRO A 63 -5.88 -10.93 -4.88
N SER A 64 -5.51 -11.24 -6.12
CA SER A 64 -4.20 -10.94 -6.69
C SER A 64 -4.28 -10.82 -8.21
N LEU A 65 -3.25 -10.23 -8.82
CA LEU A 65 -3.16 -10.15 -10.29
C LEU A 65 -3.09 -11.53 -10.93
N ARG A 66 -2.45 -12.51 -10.26
CA ARG A 66 -2.42 -13.90 -10.73
C ARG A 66 -3.82 -14.52 -10.74
N ALA A 67 -4.62 -14.32 -9.70
CA ALA A 67 -5.98 -14.80 -9.64
C ALA A 67 -6.89 -14.12 -10.68
N ALA A 68 -6.59 -12.86 -11.03
CA ALA A 68 -7.23 -12.14 -12.12
C ALA A 68 -6.80 -12.60 -13.53
N GLY A 69 -5.90 -13.59 -13.65
CA GLY A 69 -5.50 -14.18 -14.93
C GLY A 69 -4.34 -13.47 -15.65
N VAL A 70 -3.59 -12.61 -14.95
CA VAL A 70 -2.37 -12.01 -15.52
C VAL A 70 -1.29 -13.09 -15.64
N ASP A 71 -0.68 -13.22 -16.83
CA ASP A 71 0.42 -14.15 -17.08
C ASP A 71 1.69 -13.78 -16.28
N GLU A 72 2.33 -14.79 -15.70
CA GLU A 72 3.47 -14.58 -14.80
C GLU A 72 4.71 -14.09 -15.55
N ALA A 73 4.99 -14.66 -16.72
CA ALA A 73 6.16 -14.29 -17.50
C ALA A 73 6.02 -12.85 -18.00
N ALA A 74 4.85 -12.50 -18.55
CA ALA A 74 4.54 -11.15 -18.99
C ALA A 74 4.60 -10.13 -17.82
N PHE A 75 4.09 -10.50 -16.64
CA PHE A 75 4.17 -9.66 -15.44
C PHE A 75 5.62 -9.41 -15.02
N LEU A 76 6.43 -10.48 -14.89
CA LEU A 76 7.81 -10.38 -14.44
C LEU A 76 8.70 -9.61 -15.44
N ASP A 77 8.44 -9.77 -16.73
CA ASP A 77 9.13 -9.02 -17.81
C ASP A 77 8.79 -7.52 -17.76
N ALA A 78 7.51 -7.18 -17.56
CA ALA A 78 7.06 -5.79 -17.47
C ALA A 78 7.43 -5.10 -16.14
N LEU A 79 7.67 -5.86 -15.07
CA LEU A 79 7.83 -5.35 -13.70
C LEU A 79 8.86 -4.21 -13.56
N PRO A 80 10.07 -4.26 -14.15
CA PRO A 80 11.03 -3.17 -14.04
C PRO A 80 10.52 -1.86 -14.63
N GLN A 81 9.83 -1.92 -15.78
CA GLN A 81 9.27 -0.76 -16.45
C GLN A 81 8.05 -0.22 -15.69
N GLN A 82 7.16 -1.09 -15.21
CA GLN A 82 5.98 -0.65 -14.45
C GLN A 82 6.37 0.01 -13.13
N ALA A 83 7.41 -0.49 -12.45
CA ALA A 83 7.94 0.17 -11.25
C ALA A 83 8.51 1.57 -11.57
N MET A 84 9.16 1.76 -12.72
CA MET A 84 9.64 3.08 -13.15
C MET A 84 8.47 4.02 -13.48
N ASN A 85 7.46 3.52 -14.21
CA ASN A 85 6.26 4.29 -14.52
C ASN A 85 5.57 4.77 -13.24
N ALA A 86 5.39 3.89 -12.25
CA ALA A 86 4.79 4.24 -10.97
C ALA A 86 5.64 5.24 -10.16
N TYR A 87 6.97 5.17 -10.26
CA TYR A 87 7.87 6.13 -9.61
C TYR A 87 7.79 7.53 -10.23
N LEU A 88 7.60 7.61 -11.55
CA LEU A 88 7.52 8.88 -12.30
C LEU A 88 6.10 9.44 -12.39
N ASP A 89 5.12 8.73 -11.86
CA ASP A 89 3.73 9.18 -11.84
C ASP A 89 3.55 10.43 -10.97
N GLN A 90 2.74 11.38 -11.43
CA GLN A 90 2.51 12.64 -10.73
C GLN A 90 1.83 12.47 -9.36
N CYS A 91 1.23 11.31 -9.08
CA CYS A 91 0.66 10.99 -7.78
C CYS A 91 1.74 10.59 -6.76
N ALA A 92 2.91 10.11 -7.19
CA ALA A 92 3.95 9.58 -6.28
C ALA A 92 4.46 10.60 -5.25
N PRO A 93 4.67 11.89 -5.57
CA PRO A 93 5.08 12.90 -4.60
C PRO A 93 4.06 13.16 -3.48
N ALA A 94 2.78 12.81 -3.68
CA ALA A 94 1.75 12.96 -2.66
C ALA A 94 1.73 11.79 -1.65
N ASN A 95 2.42 10.68 -1.94
CA ASN A 95 2.50 9.55 -1.02
C ASN A 95 3.30 9.96 0.24
N PRO A 96 2.80 9.69 1.46
CA PRO A 96 3.51 10.05 2.70
C PRO A 96 4.92 9.44 2.80
N ARG A 97 5.14 8.30 2.15
CA ARG A 97 6.44 7.65 1.99
C ARG A 97 6.84 7.71 0.52
N MET A 98 8.03 8.22 0.21
CA MET A 98 8.54 8.19 -1.16
C MET A 98 8.93 6.74 -1.47
N PRO A 99 8.23 6.03 -2.37
CA PRO A 99 8.50 4.63 -2.58
C PRO A 99 9.74 4.50 -3.45
N MET A 100 10.76 3.78 -2.98
CA MET A 100 11.93 3.49 -3.79
C MET A 100 11.57 2.45 -4.87
N LEU A 101 12.33 2.38 -5.98
CA LEU A 101 12.07 1.39 -7.03
C LEU A 101 12.04 -0.06 -6.51
N ALA A 102 12.85 -0.37 -5.49
CA ALA A 102 12.82 -1.66 -4.82
C ALA A 102 11.49 -1.89 -4.07
N ASP A 103 11.02 -0.90 -3.31
CA ASP A 103 9.73 -0.95 -2.61
C ASP A 103 8.57 -1.20 -3.59
N LEU A 104 8.56 -0.48 -4.74
CA LEU A 104 7.53 -0.62 -5.76
C LEU A 104 7.51 -2.02 -6.37
N ARG A 105 8.69 -2.58 -6.68
CA ARG A 105 8.80 -3.94 -7.23
C ARG A 105 8.31 -4.99 -6.23
N GLU A 106 8.65 -4.84 -4.95
CA GLU A 106 8.17 -5.72 -3.89
C GLU A 106 6.66 -5.63 -3.74
N LEU A 107 6.10 -4.41 -3.66
CA LEU A 107 4.66 -4.18 -3.59
C LEU A 107 3.90 -4.79 -4.78
N MET A 108 4.43 -4.64 -5.98
CA MET A 108 3.84 -5.23 -7.18
C MET A 108 3.92 -6.76 -7.15
N ARG A 109 5.02 -7.34 -6.68
CA ARG A 109 5.14 -8.80 -6.49
C ARG A 109 4.14 -9.32 -5.45
N SER A 110 3.99 -8.65 -4.31
CA SER A 110 2.96 -9.00 -3.33
C SER A 110 1.56 -8.88 -3.92
N ALA A 111 1.27 -7.85 -4.72
CA ALA A 111 -0.01 -7.73 -5.40
C ALA A 111 -0.25 -8.85 -6.43
N TYR A 112 0.80 -9.41 -7.02
CA TYR A 112 0.72 -10.51 -7.97
C TYR A 112 0.52 -11.86 -7.30
N TYR A 113 1.30 -12.18 -6.26
CA TYR A 113 1.25 -13.48 -5.59
C TYR A 113 0.21 -13.56 -4.47
N GLY A 114 -0.29 -12.43 -3.95
CA GLY A 114 -1.15 -12.36 -2.77
C GLY A 114 -0.35 -12.21 -1.47
#